data_AF-A0A7W9X2I5-F1
#
_entry.id   AF-A0A7W9X2I5-F1
#
_cell.length_a   1.000
_cell.length_b   1.000
_cell.length_c   1.000
_cell.angle_alpha   90.00
_cell.angle_beta   90.00
_cell.angle_gamma   90.00
#
_symmetry.space_group_name_H-M   'P 1'
#
loop_
_entity.id
_entity.type
_entity.pdbx_description
1 polymer ?
#
loop_
_entity_poly.entity_id
_entity_poly.type
_entity_poly.pdbx_seq_one_letter_code
_entity_poly.pdbx_strand_id
1 'polypeptide(L)'
;MEFFKIKRDIPFMRHALVLNAISVITFVAAVFFLITKPLNFSVEFTGGTVMELLYPKAADQEKIRNTLRGMGYSHPEVASFGTAQDIMLRLPIVAGAPAASSSTAVFNAICRDDQGTTKQTQTTTDKGEVLNRTSCVAPGGQELISLQQVQFVGPSVGDELAQNGLNALLMVILGIVVYLAIRFEWKFAVAAVVANLHDVVIILGFFAFFQWEFSLTVLAATLAVLGYSVNESVVIFDRIREMFRKQRRMSVPEVIDHAITSTISRTIITHGSTLMMVMSMLFFGGYALHYFAIALAIGICFGIYSSVFVAAAVAMWLGVKREDLIKPVKEKDDTDGAVV
;
A
#
# COMPACT_ATOMS: atom_id res chain seq x y z
N MET A 1 -18.31 -6.35 23.69
CA MET A 1 -17.75 -7.70 23.91
C MET A 1 -16.24 -7.55 24.07
N GLU A 2 -15.68 -7.80 25.25
CA GLU A 2 -14.22 -7.78 25.48
C GLU A 2 -13.66 -9.17 25.20
N PHE A 3 -13.18 -9.41 23.99
CA PHE A 3 -12.52 -10.68 23.63
C PHE A 3 -11.19 -10.88 24.38
N PHE A 4 -10.49 -9.79 24.73
CA PHE A 4 -9.22 -9.82 25.47
C PHE A 4 -9.34 -9.00 26.75
N LYS A 5 -9.40 -9.67 27.91
CA LYS A 5 -9.38 -9.01 29.23
C LYS A 5 -7.96 -8.90 29.75
N ILE A 6 -7.23 -7.88 29.28
CA ILE A 6 -5.90 -7.58 29.80
C ILE A 6 -6.08 -6.85 31.14
N LYS A 7 -5.76 -7.53 32.24
CA LYS A 7 -5.98 -7.03 33.61
C LYS A 7 -4.84 -6.13 34.13
N ARG A 8 -3.69 -6.09 33.45
CA ARG A 8 -2.50 -5.35 33.87
C ARG A 8 -1.93 -4.57 32.70
N ASP A 9 -1.49 -3.35 32.97
CA ASP A 9 -0.83 -2.50 31.99
C ASP A 9 0.48 -3.13 31.54
N ILE A 10 0.66 -3.17 30.23
CA ILE A 10 1.87 -3.69 29.61
C ILE A 10 2.86 -2.52 29.51
N PRO A 11 4.10 -2.66 30.04
CA PRO A 11 5.07 -1.57 30.08
C PRO A 11 5.79 -1.40 28.73
N PHE A 12 5.07 -0.95 27.71
CA PHE A 12 5.60 -0.68 26.38
C PHE A 12 6.63 0.46 26.42
N MET A 13 6.39 1.49 27.23
CA MET A 13 7.25 2.65 27.32
C MET A 13 8.65 2.34 27.87
N ARG A 14 8.78 1.24 28.63
CA ARG A 14 10.10 0.74 29.05
C ARG A 14 10.99 0.33 27.87
N HIS A 15 10.39 -0.13 26.78
CA HIS A 15 11.09 -0.60 25.57
C HIS A 15 11.02 0.43 24.43
N ALA A 16 10.44 1.61 24.66
CA ALA A 16 10.20 2.61 23.63
C ALA A 16 11.49 3.01 22.89
N LEU A 17 12.64 3.09 23.58
CA LEU A 17 13.90 3.44 22.92
C LEU A 17 14.31 2.40 21.86
N VAL A 18 14.24 1.11 22.22
CA VAL A 18 14.57 0.02 21.29
C VAL A 18 13.59 -0.02 20.13
N LEU A 19 12.30 0.11 20.40
CA LEU A 19 11.26 0.12 19.37
C LEU A 19 11.45 1.32 18.44
N ASN A 20 11.60 2.52 18.96
CA ASN A 20 11.85 3.71 18.12
C ASN A 20 13.14 3.59 17.31
N ALA A 21 14.21 3.00 17.86
CA ALA A 21 15.43 2.76 17.12
C ALA A 21 15.19 1.83 15.92
N ILE A 22 14.44 0.73 16.09
CA ILE A 22 14.04 -0.16 15.00
C ILE A 22 13.23 0.60 13.95
N SER A 23 12.28 1.44 14.38
CA SER A 23 11.46 2.26 13.49
C SER A 23 12.30 3.22 12.66
N VAL A 24 13.22 3.95 13.31
CA VAL A 24 14.10 4.92 12.64
C VAL A 24 15.03 4.20 11.67
N ILE A 25 15.61 3.05 12.04
CA ILE A 25 16.45 2.26 11.14
C ILE A 25 15.65 1.82 9.91
N THR A 26 14.43 1.31 10.11
CA THR A 26 13.56 0.86 9.03
C THR A 26 13.17 2.03 8.11
N PHE A 27 12.86 3.20 8.69
CA PHE A 27 12.55 4.42 7.93
C PHE A 27 13.76 4.91 7.12
N VAL A 28 14.95 4.96 7.72
CA VAL A 28 16.18 5.36 7.01
C VAL A 28 16.51 4.38 5.90
N ALA A 29 16.33 3.07 6.11
CA ALA A 29 16.49 2.07 5.08
C ALA A 29 15.49 2.27 3.93
N ALA A 30 14.22 2.55 4.25
CA ALA A 30 13.18 2.85 3.26
C ALA A 30 13.54 4.08 2.41
N VAL A 31 13.97 5.18 3.05
CA VAL A 31 14.44 6.39 2.34
C VAL A 31 15.66 6.10 1.49
N PHE A 32 16.64 5.34 2.00
CA PHE A 32 17.83 4.94 1.26
C PHE A 32 17.46 4.16 -0.01
N PHE A 33 16.54 3.19 0.09
CA PHE A 33 16.10 2.44 -1.09
C PHE A 33 15.31 3.30 -2.06
N LEU A 34 14.47 4.23 -1.60
CA LEU A 34 13.76 5.15 -2.50
C LEU A 34 14.71 6.06 -3.30
N ILE A 35 15.84 6.46 -2.71
CA ILE A 35 16.84 7.30 -3.38
C ILE A 35 17.71 6.48 -4.33
N THR A 36 18.14 5.28 -3.91
CA THR A 36 19.10 4.46 -4.68
C THR A 36 18.45 3.55 -5.71
N LYS A 37 17.19 3.18 -5.50
CA LYS A 37 16.39 2.33 -6.38
C LYS A 37 15.03 3.01 -6.62
N PRO A 38 14.83 3.66 -7.79
CA PRO A 38 13.55 4.27 -8.07
C PRO A 38 12.42 3.23 -8.03
N LEU A 39 11.20 3.70 -7.78
CA LEU A 39 10.02 2.85 -7.84
C LEU A 39 9.89 2.25 -9.24
N ASN A 40 9.59 0.96 -9.32
CA ASN A 40 9.32 0.29 -10.59
C ASN A 40 7.89 0.65 -11.03
N PHE A 41 7.73 1.77 -11.73
CA PHE A 41 6.41 2.25 -12.15
C PHE A 41 5.75 1.32 -13.18
N SER A 42 4.45 1.09 -13.03
CA SER A 42 3.67 0.34 -14.01
C SER A 42 3.57 1.07 -15.34
N VAL A 43 3.17 0.33 -16.38
CA VAL A 43 2.86 0.91 -17.70
C VAL A 43 1.74 1.96 -17.65
N GLU A 44 0.95 2.00 -16.57
CA GLU A 44 -0.10 3.00 -16.39
C GLU A 44 0.48 4.40 -16.16
N PHE A 45 1.70 4.50 -15.64
CA PHE A 45 2.42 5.76 -15.44
C PHE A 45 3.39 6.06 -16.58
N THR A 46 4.08 5.04 -17.10
CA THR A 46 5.12 5.24 -18.13
C THR A 46 4.58 5.16 -19.56
N GLY A 47 3.35 4.69 -19.74
CA GLY A 47 2.84 4.22 -21.02
C GLY A 47 3.44 2.86 -21.41
N GLY A 48 2.69 2.08 -22.20
CA GLY A 48 3.12 0.76 -22.65
C GLY A 48 1.96 -0.19 -22.89
N THR A 49 2.29 -1.46 -23.10
CA THR A 49 1.34 -2.55 -23.30
C THR A 49 1.57 -3.63 -22.25
N VAL A 50 0.51 -4.06 -21.58
CA VAL A 50 0.48 -5.27 -20.76
C VAL A 50 -0.28 -6.35 -21.51
N MET A 51 0.28 -7.55 -21.55
CA MET A 51 -0.34 -8.72 -22.16
C MET A 51 -0.36 -9.88 -21.18
N GLU A 52 -1.50 -10.56 -21.11
CA GLU A 52 -1.70 -11.76 -20.30
C GLU A 52 -1.82 -12.96 -21.22
N LEU A 53 -0.94 -13.93 -21.03
CA LEU A 53 -0.86 -15.18 -21.77
C LEU A 53 -1.12 -16.34 -20.81
N LEU A 54 -1.94 -17.29 -21.23
CA LEU A 54 -2.14 -18.55 -20.51
C LEU A 54 -1.61 -19.71 -21.34
N TYR A 55 -0.65 -20.44 -20.76
CA TYR A 55 -0.08 -21.65 -21.31
C TYR A 55 -0.75 -22.90 -20.71
N PRO A 56 -0.96 -23.98 -21.49
CA PRO A 56 -1.44 -25.25 -20.95
C PRO A 56 -0.45 -25.91 -19.97
N LYS A 57 0.83 -25.54 -20.02
CA LYS A 57 1.92 -26.06 -19.19
C LYS A 57 2.77 -24.90 -18.67
N ALA A 58 3.66 -25.17 -17.71
CA ALA A 58 4.59 -24.15 -17.22
C ALA A 58 5.35 -23.51 -18.39
N ALA A 59 5.29 -22.19 -18.51
CA ALA A 59 5.88 -21.48 -19.65
C ALA A 59 7.38 -21.25 -19.45
N ASP A 60 8.12 -21.29 -20.56
CA ASP A 60 9.54 -20.94 -20.57
C ASP A 60 9.72 -19.42 -20.69
N GLN A 61 9.89 -18.76 -19.55
CA GLN A 61 10.04 -17.31 -19.48
C GLN A 61 11.31 -16.80 -20.18
N GLU A 62 12.40 -17.57 -20.14
CA GLU A 62 13.65 -17.18 -20.79
C GLU A 62 13.52 -17.24 -22.32
N LYS A 63 12.84 -18.26 -22.83
CA LYS A 63 12.51 -18.35 -24.26
C LYS A 63 11.71 -17.12 -24.72
N ILE A 64 10.66 -16.76 -23.97
CA ILE A 64 9.84 -15.57 -24.27
C ILE A 64 10.68 -14.29 -24.22
N ARG A 65 11.53 -14.11 -23.19
CA ARG A 65 12.43 -12.95 -23.07
C ARG A 65 13.37 -12.84 -24.27
N ASN A 66 13.93 -13.95 -24.74
CA ASN A 66 14.83 -13.98 -25.89
C ASN A 66 14.12 -13.59 -27.19
N THR A 67 12.90 -14.09 -27.40
CA THR A 67 12.05 -13.70 -28.55
C THR A 67 11.75 -12.20 -28.52
N LEU A 68 11.39 -11.65 -27.36
CA LEU A 68 11.12 -10.22 -27.19
C LEU A 68 12.38 -9.35 -27.40
N ARG A 69 13.55 -9.80 -26.92
CA ARG A 69 14.83 -9.12 -27.18
C ARG A 69 15.17 -9.11 -28.67
N GLY A 70 14.90 -10.20 -29.39
CA GLY A 70 15.05 -10.28 -30.85
C GLY A 70 14.14 -9.30 -31.61
N MET A 71 13.03 -8.88 -30.99
CA MET A 71 12.12 -7.85 -31.54
C MET A 71 12.52 -6.42 -31.19
N GLY A 72 13.62 -6.21 -30.45
CA GLY A 72 14.13 -4.88 -30.10
C GLY A 72 13.68 -4.34 -28.74
N TYR A 73 13.00 -5.15 -27.91
CA TYR A 73 12.68 -4.75 -26.53
C TYR A 73 13.92 -4.89 -25.64
N SER A 74 14.46 -3.76 -25.16
CA SER A 74 15.54 -3.75 -24.17
C SER A 74 14.96 -4.02 -22.78
N HIS A 75 15.22 -5.22 -22.24
CA HIS A 75 14.72 -5.69 -20.93
C HIS A 75 13.19 -5.88 -20.86
N PRO A 76 12.63 -6.83 -21.62
CA PRO A 76 11.21 -7.18 -21.50
C PRO A 76 10.92 -7.78 -20.12
N GLU A 77 9.94 -7.23 -19.41
CA GLU A 77 9.46 -7.81 -18.17
C GLU A 77 8.53 -8.97 -18.50
N VAL A 78 8.98 -10.18 -18.16
CA VAL A 78 8.22 -11.43 -18.30
C VAL A 78 8.16 -12.06 -16.93
N ALA A 79 6.96 -12.20 -16.39
CA ALA A 79 6.76 -12.77 -15.06
C ALA A 79 5.57 -13.73 -15.07
N SER A 80 5.68 -14.82 -14.32
CA SER A 80 4.54 -15.68 -14.01
C SER A 80 3.68 -15.05 -12.92
N PHE A 81 2.36 -15.20 -13.02
CA PHE A 81 1.43 -14.70 -12.00
C PHE A 81 0.48 -15.80 -11.50
N GLY A 82 0.44 -16.04 -10.19
CA GLY A 82 -0.44 -17.07 -9.61
C GLY A 82 0.10 -18.49 -9.84
N THR A 83 0.10 -18.95 -11.10
CA THR A 83 0.68 -20.25 -11.50
C THR A 83 1.83 -20.07 -12.50
N ALA A 84 2.58 -21.15 -12.76
CA ALA A 84 3.63 -21.14 -13.79
C ALA A 84 3.09 -21.09 -15.23
N GLN A 85 1.77 -21.19 -15.41
CA GLN A 85 1.08 -21.19 -16.71
C GLN A 85 0.66 -19.80 -17.15
N ASP A 86 0.33 -18.94 -16.18
CA ASP A 86 -0.14 -17.58 -16.41
C ASP A 86 1.08 -16.66 -16.51
N ILE A 87 1.34 -16.13 -17.70
CA ILE A 87 2.48 -15.26 -17.98
C ILE A 87 1.98 -13.86 -18.30
N MET A 88 2.56 -12.89 -17.61
CA MET A 88 2.39 -11.50 -17.93
C MET A 88 3.62 -10.95 -18.64
N LEU A 89 3.36 -10.20 -19.70
CA LEU A 89 4.35 -9.45 -20.45
C LEU A 89 4.08 -7.96 -20.25
N ARG A 90 5.11 -7.20 -19.91
CA ARG A 90 5.05 -5.74 -19.97
C ARG A 90 6.04 -5.23 -20.99
N LEU A 91 5.49 -4.47 -21.92
CA LEU A 91 6.20 -4.00 -23.09
C LEU A 91 6.22 -2.49 -23.04
N PRO A 92 7.39 -1.86 -22.89
CA PRO A 92 7.50 -0.42 -22.99
C PRO A 92 7.17 0.03 -24.41
N ILE A 93 6.86 1.31 -24.56
CA ILE A 93 6.58 1.90 -25.86
C ILE A 93 7.87 1.91 -26.69
N VAL A 94 7.84 1.25 -27.85
CA VAL A 94 8.93 1.30 -28.82
C VAL A 94 8.70 2.47 -29.77
N ALA A 95 9.65 3.40 -29.82
CA ALA A 95 9.55 4.57 -30.70
C ALA A 95 9.44 4.14 -32.18
N GLY A 96 8.39 4.61 -32.86
CA GLY A 96 8.18 4.38 -34.30
C GLY A 96 7.31 3.18 -34.67
N ALA A 97 6.81 2.39 -33.70
CA ALA A 97 5.87 1.29 -33.96
C ALA A 97 4.44 1.65 -33.52
N PRO A 98 3.38 1.38 -34.32
CA PRO A 98 2.01 1.55 -33.86
C PRO A 98 1.69 0.56 -32.72
N ALA A 99 1.13 1.07 -31.63
CA ALA A 99 0.91 0.32 -30.39
C ALA A 99 -0.02 -0.91 -30.57
N ALA A 100 -1.13 -0.75 -31.29
CA ALA A 100 -2.10 -1.82 -31.51
C ALA A 100 -1.57 -2.94 -32.42
N SER A 101 -0.65 -2.63 -33.35
CA SER A 101 0.04 -3.65 -34.15
C SER A 101 1.15 -4.35 -33.37
N SER A 102 1.65 -3.74 -32.30
CA SER A 102 2.77 -4.28 -31.52
C SER A 102 2.34 -5.47 -30.66
N SER A 103 1.15 -5.44 -30.05
CA SER A 103 0.63 -6.58 -29.26
C SER A 103 0.37 -7.81 -30.14
N THR A 104 -0.27 -7.62 -31.31
CA THR A 104 -0.48 -8.71 -32.27
C THR A 104 0.85 -9.21 -32.85
N ALA A 105 1.79 -8.33 -33.18
CA ALA A 105 3.11 -8.73 -33.66
C ALA A 105 3.89 -9.54 -32.62
N VAL A 106 3.84 -9.13 -31.35
CA VAL A 106 4.47 -9.84 -30.24
C VAL A 106 3.84 -11.21 -30.04
N PHE A 107 2.50 -11.28 -29.97
CA PHE A 107 1.81 -12.56 -29.83
C PHE A 107 2.13 -13.51 -31.00
N ASN A 108 2.16 -12.99 -32.23
CA ASN A 108 2.53 -13.76 -33.42
C ASN A 108 3.97 -14.26 -33.36
N ALA A 109 4.90 -13.44 -32.86
CA ALA A 109 6.31 -13.83 -32.73
C ALA A 109 6.49 -14.95 -31.70
N ILE A 110 5.87 -14.82 -30.53
CA ILE A 110 5.87 -15.85 -29.49
C ILE A 110 5.22 -17.14 -30.02
N CYS A 111 4.09 -17.02 -30.73
CA CYS A 111 3.42 -18.18 -31.31
C CYS A 111 4.27 -18.91 -32.37
N ARG A 112 4.99 -18.17 -33.22
CA ARG A 112 5.90 -18.75 -34.21
C ARG A 112 7.08 -19.46 -33.57
N ASP A 113 7.61 -18.90 -32.49
CA ASP A 113 8.69 -19.49 -31.71
C ASP A 113 8.25 -20.82 -31.04
N ASP A 114 6.97 -20.95 -30.72
CA ASP A 114 6.33 -22.20 -30.28
C ASP A 114 5.82 -23.09 -31.44
N GLN A 115 6.22 -22.79 -32.68
CA GLN A 115 5.87 -23.54 -33.90
C GLN A 115 4.36 -23.61 -34.18
N GLY A 116 3.59 -22.63 -33.68
CA GLY A 116 2.15 -22.53 -33.88
C GLY A 116 1.74 -21.50 -34.92
N THR A 117 0.43 -21.44 -35.17
CA THR A 117 -0.22 -20.39 -35.95
C THR A 117 -1.33 -19.72 -35.14
N THR A 118 -1.43 -18.41 -35.25
CA THR A 118 -2.43 -17.64 -34.52
C THR A 118 -3.80 -17.77 -35.16
N LYS A 119 -4.80 -18.15 -34.37
CA LYS A 119 -6.20 -18.27 -34.79
C LYS A 119 -7.10 -17.61 -33.75
N GLN A 120 -8.24 -17.09 -34.21
CA GLN A 120 -9.32 -16.73 -33.30
C GLN A 120 -10.05 -18.01 -32.93
N THR A 121 -9.95 -18.42 -31.66
CA THR A 121 -10.63 -19.59 -31.12
C THR A 121 -11.79 -19.13 -30.28
N GLN A 122 -12.95 -19.75 -30.49
CA GLN A 122 -14.11 -19.60 -29.63
C GLN A 122 -14.02 -20.63 -28.51
N THR A 123 -13.80 -20.16 -27.29
CA THR A 123 -13.86 -21.00 -26.11
C THR A 123 -15.17 -20.71 -25.39
N THR A 124 -16.04 -21.73 -25.30
CA THR A 124 -17.23 -21.67 -24.46
C THR A 124 -16.80 -21.90 -23.03
N THR A 125 -17.01 -20.93 -22.14
CA THR A 125 -16.73 -21.09 -20.70
C THR A 125 -17.62 -22.18 -20.10
N ASP A 126 -17.26 -22.71 -18.93
CA ASP A 126 -18.11 -23.64 -18.17
C ASP A 126 -19.50 -23.06 -17.83
N LYS A 127 -19.66 -21.73 -17.96
CA LYS A 127 -20.92 -20.99 -17.80
C LYS A 127 -21.71 -20.79 -19.11
N GLY A 128 -21.23 -21.33 -20.23
CA GLY A 128 -21.89 -21.25 -21.53
C GLY A 128 -21.62 -19.97 -22.34
N GLU A 129 -20.70 -19.10 -21.90
CA GLU A 129 -20.36 -17.87 -22.64
C GLU A 129 -19.32 -18.17 -23.72
N VAL A 130 -19.61 -17.80 -24.96
CA VAL A 130 -18.68 -17.93 -26.09
C VAL A 130 -17.71 -16.75 -26.07
N LEU A 131 -16.48 -17.00 -25.64
CA LEU A 131 -15.41 -16.01 -25.65
C LEU A 131 -14.57 -16.18 -26.93
N ASN A 132 -14.58 -15.17 -27.79
CA ASN A 132 -13.61 -15.06 -28.90
C ASN A 132 -12.27 -14.65 -28.31
N ARG A 133 -11.29 -15.56 -28.32
CA ARG A 133 -9.92 -15.29 -27.86
C ARG A 133 -8.91 -15.60 -28.96
N THR A 134 -7.83 -14.83 -28.98
CA THR A 134 -6.72 -15.13 -29.89
C THR A 134 -5.88 -16.23 -29.27
N SER A 135 -5.72 -17.35 -29.96
CA SER A 135 -4.93 -18.49 -29.50
C SER A 135 -3.81 -18.82 -30.48
N CYS A 136 -2.74 -19.41 -29.97
CA CYS A 136 -1.69 -20.04 -30.75
C CYS A 136 -1.98 -21.53 -30.83
N VAL A 137 -2.12 -22.07 -32.03
CA VAL A 137 -2.49 -23.48 -32.26
C VAL A 137 -1.37 -24.20 -33.00
N ALA A 138 -0.97 -25.36 -32.48
CA ALA A 138 -0.02 -26.25 -33.13
C ALA A 138 -0.58 -26.81 -34.46
N PRO A 139 0.27 -27.33 -35.37
CA PRO A 139 -0.20 -27.99 -36.59
C PRO A 139 -1.18 -29.17 -36.32
N GLY A 140 -1.06 -29.82 -35.15
CA GLY A 140 -1.95 -30.88 -34.69
C GLY A 140 -3.25 -30.42 -34.05
N GLY A 141 -3.58 -29.12 -34.08
CA GLY A 141 -4.83 -28.56 -33.55
C GLY A 141 -4.86 -28.33 -32.04
N GLN A 142 -3.79 -28.66 -31.32
CA GLN A 142 -3.68 -28.40 -29.88
C GLN A 142 -3.39 -26.93 -29.61
N GLU A 143 -4.10 -26.33 -28.66
CA GLU A 143 -3.86 -24.96 -28.19
C GLU A 143 -2.56 -24.92 -27.36
N LEU A 144 -1.63 -24.06 -27.76
CA LEU A 144 -0.31 -23.89 -27.14
C LEU A 144 -0.26 -22.67 -26.21
N ILE A 145 -0.94 -21.59 -26.59
CA ILE A 145 -0.97 -20.33 -25.84
C ILE A 145 -2.33 -19.68 -26.09
N SER A 146 -2.95 -19.13 -25.06
CA SER A 146 -4.14 -18.29 -25.20
C SER A 146 -3.86 -16.87 -24.74
N LEU A 147 -4.23 -15.88 -25.54
CA LEU A 147 -4.18 -14.47 -25.17
C LEU A 147 -5.42 -14.15 -24.33
N GLN A 148 -5.22 -13.88 -23.05
CA GLN A 148 -6.29 -13.58 -22.11
C GLN A 148 -6.69 -12.11 -22.17
N GLN A 149 -5.72 -11.21 -22.05
CA GLN A 149 -5.98 -9.78 -22.01
C GLN A 149 -4.82 -8.99 -22.64
N VAL A 150 -5.18 -7.87 -23.28
CA VAL A 150 -4.23 -6.85 -23.72
C VAL A 150 -4.72 -5.51 -23.20
N GLN A 151 -3.87 -4.82 -22.46
CA GLN A 151 -4.12 -3.45 -22.01
C GLN A 151 -3.04 -2.55 -22.61
N PHE A 152 -3.45 -1.42 -23.18
CA PHE A 152 -2.52 -0.43 -23.73
C PHE A 152 -2.80 0.94 -23.12
N VAL A 153 -1.73 1.60 -22.71
CA VAL A 153 -1.75 2.97 -22.19
C VAL A 153 -0.81 3.82 -23.05
N GLY A 154 -1.35 4.89 -23.63
CA GLY A 154 -0.56 5.84 -24.41
C GLY A 154 0.34 6.71 -23.51
N PRO A 155 1.47 7.23 -24.02
CA PRO A 155 2.41 8.00 -23.19
C PRO A 155 1.77 9.27 -22.61
N SER A 156 0.95 9.98 -23.39
CA SER A 156 0.25 11.19 -22.93
C SER A 156 -0.76 10.89 -21.82
N VAL A 157 -1.44 9.74 -21.89
CA VAL A 157 -2.39 9.30 -20.87
C VAL A 157 -1.62 8.89 -19.61
N GLY A 158 -0.48 8.22 -19.77
CA GLY A 158 0.39 7.86 -18.64
C GLY A 158 0.91 9.08 -17.87
N ASP A 159 1.40 10.09 -18.59
CA ASP A 159 1.85 11.34 -17.98
C ASP A 159 0.72 12.06 -17.21
N GLU A 160 -0.48 12.09 -17.79
CA GLU A 160 -1.67 12.66 -17.15
C GLU A 160 -2.05 11.87 -15.88
N LEU A 161 -2.05 10.54 -15.94
CA LEU A 161 -2.32 9.65 -14.80
C LEU A 161 -1.28 9.82 -13.68
N ALA A 162 -0.01 9.98 -14.03
CA ALA A 162 1.06 10.24 -13.06
C ALA A 162 0.87 11.57 -12.33
N GLN A 163 0.57 12.65 -13.07
CA GLN A 163 0.31 13.96 -12.49
C GLN A 163 -0.96 13.95 -11.62
N ASN A 164 -2.03 13.32 -12.08
CA ASN A 164 -3.26 13.18 -11.32
C ASN A 164 -3.06 12.37 -10.05
N GLY A 165 -2.27 11.29 -10.11
CA GLY A 165 -1.90 10.49 -8.94
C GLY A 165 -1.10 11.30 -7.90
N LEU A 166 -0.12 12.09 -8.35
CA LEU A 166 0.65 12.98 -7.49
C LEU A 166 -0.24 14.06 -6.84
N ASN A 167 -1.12 14.68 -7.62
CA ASN A 167 -2.06 15.69 -7.13
C ASN A 167 -3.03 15.11 -6.09
N ALA A 168 -3.55 13.89 -6.32
CA ALA A 168 -4.40 13.20 -5.37
C ALA A 168 -3.67 12.92 -4.05
N LEU A 169 -2.42 12.45 -4.10
CA LEU A 169 -1.60 12.22 -2.92
C LEU A 169 -1.38 13.51 -2.13
N LEU A 170 -1.01 14.61 -2.79
CA LEU A 170 -0.84 15.91 -2.14
C LEU A 170 -2.12 16.41 -1.47
N MET A 171 -3.26 16.29 -2.15
CA MET A 171 -4.56 16.70 -1.62
C MET A 171 -4.95 15.90 -0.37
N VAL A 172 -4.71 14.58 -0.38
CA VAL A 172 -4.96 13.70 0.78
C VAL A 172 -4.06 14.06 1.95
N ILE A 173 -2.76 14.26 1.71
CA ILE A 173 -1.81 14.67 2.76
C ILE A 173 -2.26 15.99 3.40
N LEU A 174 -2.59 17.01 2.59
CA LEU A 174 -3.07 18.29 3.10
C LEU A 174 -4.37 18.15 3.88
N GLY A 175 -5.33 17.36 3.37
CA GLY A 175 -6.59 17.08 4.05
C GLY A 175 -6.38 16.42 5.42
N ILE A 176 -5.47 15.46 5.52
CA ILE A 176 -5.11 14.79 6.77
C ILE A 176 -4.47 15.77 7.75
N VAL A 177 -3.53 16.61 7.29
CA VAL A 177 -2.87 17.61 8.14
C VAL A 177 -3.90 18.60 8.70
N VAL A 178 -4.80 19.12 7.86
CA VAL A 178 -5.88 20.03 8.29
C VAL A 178 -6.80 19.35 9.29
N TYR A 179 -7.23 18.12 9.00
CA TYR A 179 -8.07 17.34 9.91
C TYR A 179 -7.41 17.16 11.27
N LEU A 180 -6.14 16.71 11.30
CA LEU A 180 -5.40 16.48 12.55
C LEU A 180 -5.16 17.79 13.33
N ALA A 181 -4.90 18.89 12.63
CA ALA A 181 -4.72 20.21 13.24
C ALA A 181 -6.00 20.73 13.91
N ILE A 182 -7.18 20.45 13.34
CA ILE A 182 -8.47 20.80 13.96
C ILE A 182 -8.83 19.84 15.10
N ARG A 183 -8.48 18.54 14.94
CA ARG A 183 -8.84 17.47 15.88
C ARG A 183 -8.04 17.51 17.18
N PHE A 184 -6.75 17.84 17.09
CA PHE A 184 -5.79 17.72 18.18
C PHE A 184 -5.05 19.01 18.47
N GLU A 185 -4.53 19.13 19.70
CA GLU A 185 -3.54 20.14 20.05
C GLU A 185 -2.29 19.97 19.18
N TRP A 186 -1.57 21.06 18.89
CA TRP A 186 -0.49 21.09 17.90
C TRP A 186 0.58 20.00 18.12
N LYS A 187 0.94 19.69 19.38
CA LYS A 187 1.92 18.64 19.70
C LYS A 187 1.45 17.25 19.24
N PHE A 188 0.18 16.93 19.50
CA PHE A 188 -0.43 15.66 19.08
C PHE A 188 -0.68 15.64 17.57
N ALA A 189 -1.09 16.77 16.97
CA ALA A 189 -1.27 16.87 15.53
C ALA A 189 0.05 16.58 14.79
N VAL A 190 1.17 17.21 15.18
CA VAL A 190 2.49 16.97 14.59
C VAL A 190 2.92 15.52 14.80
N ALA A 191 2.74 14.96 15.99
CA ALA A 191 3.09 13.57 16.27
C ALA A 191 2.32 12.57 15.37
N ALA A 192 1.01 12.80 15.16
CA ALA A 192 0.21 11.99 14.24
C ALA A 192 0.66 12.16 12.79
N VAL A 193 0.94 13.39 12.34
CA VAL A 193 1.41 13.63 10.97
C VAL A 193 2.74 12.92 10.70
N VAL A 194 3.69 12.97 11.64
CA VAL A 194 4.99 12.29 11.50
C VAL A 194 4.81 10.77 11.44
N ALA A 195 3.96 10.19 12.29
CA ALA A 195 3.67 8.76 12.26
C ALA A 195 3.02 8.31 10.94
N ASN A 196 2.10 9.11 10.39
CA ASN A 196 1.47 8.80 9.10
C ASN A 196 2.43 8.94 7.91
N LEU A 197 3.31 9.95 7.93
CA LEU A 197 4.35 10.11 6.92
C LEU A 197 5.32 8.92 6.96
N HIS A 198 5.69 8.48 8.16
CA HIS A 198 6.51 7.30 8.35
C HIS A 198 5.93 6.05 7.67
N ASP A 199 4.62 5.82 7.80
CA ASP A 199 3.96 4.64 7.23
C ASP A 199 4.00 4.63 5.70
N VAL A 200 3.73 5.78 5.07
CA VAL A 200 3.79 5.92 3.60
C VAL A 200 5.19 5.65 3.10
N VAL A 201 6.20 6.25 3.75
CA VAL A 201 7.60 6.08 3.36
C VAL A 201 8.02 4.62 3.50
N ILE A 202 7.57 3.92 4.55
CA ILE A 202 7.85 2.48 4.70
C ILE A 202 7.23 1.69 3.55
N ILE A 203 5.95 1.89 3.22
CA ILE A 203 5.30 1.17 2.11
C ILE A 203 6.07 1.39 0.83
N LEU A 204 6.35 2.65 0.48
CA LEU A 204 7.10 2.99 -0.74
C LEU A 204 8.53 2.42 -0.70
N GLY A 205 9.18 2.43 0.47
CA GLY A 205 10.51 1.85 0.67
C GLY A 205 10.56 0.34 0.46
N PHE A 206 9.54 -0.40 0.88
CA PHE A 206 9.42 -1.84 0.59
C PHE A 206 9.27 -2.09 -0.91
N PHE A 207 8.42 -1.31 -1.59
CA PHE A 207 8.26 -1.40 -3.05
C PHE A 207 9.56 -1.07 -3.79
N ALA A 208 10.28 -0.03 -3.36
CA ALA A 208 11.59 0.32 -3.90
C ALA A 208 12.64 -0.77 -3.63
N PHE A 209 12.68 -1.34 -2.43
CA PHE A 209 13.67 -2.36 -2.07
C PHE A 209 13.50 -3.63 -2.91
N PHE A 210 12.28 -4.16 -2.96
CA PHE A 210 11.95 -5.40 -3.68
C PHE A 210 11.77 -5.19 -5.18
N GLN A 211 11.76 -3.94 -5.66
CA GLN A 211 11.48 -3.58 -7.05
C GLN A 211 10.12 -4.13 -7.52
N TRP A 212 9.15 -4.11 -6.61
CA TRP A 212 7.76 -4.44 -6.93
C TRP A 212 7.14 -3.32 -7.74
N GLU A 213 6.22 -3.71 -8.62
CA GLU A 213 5.54 -2.75 -9.49
C GLU A 213 4.65 -1.80 -8.69
N PHE A 214 4.84 -0.51 -8.95
CA PHE A 214 4.01 0.56 -8.42
C PHE A 214 2.99 0.98 -9.48
N SER A 215 1.75 0.54 -9.33
CA SER A 215 0.61 0.86 -10.20
C SER A 215 -0.36 1.87 -9.57
N LEU A 216 -1.37 2.32 -10.32
CA LEU A 216 -2.45 3.16 -9.79
C LEU A 216 -3.23 2.45 -8.68
N THR A 217 -3.36 1.13 -8.76
CA THR A 217 -3.98 0.35 -7.68
C THR A 217 -3.12 0.39 -6.42
N VAL A 218 -1.80 0.23 -6.53
CA VAL A 218 -0.88 0.37 -5.38
C VAL A 218 -0.89 1.78 -4.80
N LEU A 219 -0.95 2.81 -5.64
CA LEU A 219 -1.13 4.19 -5.17
C LEU A 219 -2.43 4.34 -4.38
N ALA A 220 -3.56 3.82 -4.90
CA ALA A 220 -4.84 3.84 -4.21
C ALA A 220 -4.81 3.08 -2.88
N ALA A 221 -4.14 1.92 -2.82
CA ALA A 221 -3.91 1.18 -1.58
C ALA A 221 -3.12 2.02 -0.57
N THR A 222 -2.06 2.69 -1.02
CA THR A 222 -1.24 3.56 -0.15
C THR A 222 -2.06 4.72 0.41
N LEU A 223 -2.92 5.34 -0.39
CA LEU A 223 -3.86 6.38 0.06
C LEU A 223 -4.92 5.84 1.03
N ALA A 224 -5.41 4.62 0.81
CA ALA A 224 -6.35 3.98 1.72
C ALA A 224 -5.68 3.66 3.08
N VAL A 225 -4.44 3.17 3.08
CA VAL A 225 -3.66 2.96 4.31
C VAL A 225 -3.47 4.28 5.05
N LEU A 226 -3.18 5.38 4.36
CA LEU A 226 -3.02 6.69 4.99
C LEU A 226 -4.23 7.06 5.85
N GLY A 227 -5.45 6.96 5.28
CA GLY A 227 -6.67 7.22 6.04
C GLY A 227 -6.88 6.22 7.19
N TYR A 228 -6.51 4.96 6.96
CA TYR A 228 -6.62 3.90 7.96
C TYR A 228 -5.65 4.09 9.15
N SER A 229 -4.40 4.49 8.90
CA SER A 229 -3.38 4.73 9.94
C SER A 229 -3.69 5.98 10.78
N VAL A 230 -4.28 7.02 10.16
CA VAL A 230 -4.81 8.18 10.90
C VAL A 230 -5.82 7.73 11.95
N ASN A 231 -6.72 6.79 11.63
CA ASN A 231 -7.75 6.32 12.55
C ASN A 231 -7.15 5.69 13.82
N GLU A 232 -6.10 4.88 13.71
CA GLU A 232 -5.43 4.32 14.91
C GLU A 232 -4.74 5.38 15.75
N SER A 233 -4.02 6.29 15.10
CA SER A 233 -3.36 7.41 15.79
C SER A 233 -4.39 8.25 16.56
N VAL A 234 -5.57 8.48 15.98
CA VAL A 234 -6.67 9.22 16.61
C VAL A 234 -7.17 8.50 17.86
N VAL A 235 -7.44 7.19 17.77
CA VAL A 235 -7.95 6.37 18.89
C VAL A 235 -6.98 6.37 20.06
N ILE A 236 -5.68 6.17 19.79
CA ILE A 236 -4.65 6.14 20.84
C ILE A 236 -4.51 7.51 21.49
N PHE A 237 -4.44 8.58 20.70
CA PHE A 237 -4.31 9.93 21.23
C PHE A 237 -5.53 10.39 22.01
N ASP A 238 -6.74 10.06 21.56
CA ASP A 238 -7.95 10.33 22.34
C ASP A 238 -7.93 9.59 23.68
N ARG A 239 -7.47 8.33 23.69
CA ARG A 239 -7.35 7.57 24.93
C ARG A 239 -6.30 8.15 25.86
N ILE A 240 -5.14 8.56 25.35
CA ILE A 240 -4.10 9.27 26.12
C ILE A 240 -4.68 10.55 26.74
N ARG A 241 -5.40 11.36 25.96
CA ARG A 241 -6.05 12.59 26.43
C ARG A 241 -7.12 12.32 27.49
N GLU A 242 -7.92 11.28 27.30
CA GLU A 242 -8.92 10.83 28.29
C GLU A 242 -8.25 10.44 29.61
N MET A 243 -7.14 9.69 29.54
CA MET A 243 -6.40 9.25 30.72
C MET A 243 -5.72 10.41 31.46
N PHE A 244 -5.12 11.37 30.75
CA PHE A 244 -4.59 12.59 31.38
C PHE A 244 -5.64 13.40 32.16
N ARG A 245 -6.92 13.34 31.74
CA ARG A 245 -8.03 14.00 32.44
C ARG A 245 -8.50 13.21 33.67
N LYS A 246 -8.58 11.87 33.57
CA LYS A 246 -9.12 11.00 34.63
C LYS A 246 -8.08 10.64 35.70
N GLN A 247 -6.85 10.34 35.30
CA GLN A 247 -5.80 9.79 36.16
C GLN A 247 -4.80 10.89 36.53
N ARG A 248 -4.99 11.52 37.69
CA ARG A 248 -4.18 12.70 38.09
C ARG A 248 -2.76 12.38 38.56
N ARG A 249 -2.51 11.15 38.99
CA ARG A 249 -1.28 10.73 39.68
C ARG A 249 -0.32 9.91 38.81
N MET A 250 -0.77 9.50 37.61
CA MET A 250 0.06 8.72 36.69
C MET A 250 1.06 9.62 36.00
N SER A 251 2.29 9.12 35.83
CA SER A 251 3.30 9.74 34.99
C SER A 251 2.94 9.64 33.50
N VAL A 252 3.57 10.47 32.65
CA VAL A 252 3.33 10.45 31.20
C VAL A 252 3.53 9.05 30.58
N PRO A 253 4.62 8.31 30.88
CA PRO A 253 4.80 6.96 30.34
C PRO A 253 3.72 5.97 30.79
N GLU A 254 3.30 6.03 32.05
CA GLU A 254 2.24 5.16 32.58
C GLU A 254 0.89 5.47 31.93
N VAL A 255 0.58 6.74 31.69
CA VAL A 255 -0.64 7.16 30.97
C VAL A 255 -0.66 6.57 29.57
N ILE A 256 0.48 6.60 28.87
CA ILE A 256 0.61 6.05 27.53
C ILE A 256 0.49 4.52 27.56
N ASP A 257 1.20 3.83 28.46
CA ASP A 257 1.13 2.38 28.62
C ASP A 257 -0.31 1.91 28.89
N HIS A 258 -1.02 2.60 29.77
CA HIS A 258 -2.42 2.30 30.07
C HIS A 258 -3.34 2.58 28.87
N ALA A 259 -3.12 3.71 28.18
CA ALA A 259 -3.90 4.05 27.00
C ALA A 259 -3.76 2.98 25.92
N ILE A 260 -2.53 2.60 25.56
CA ILE A 260 -2.22 1.54 24.60
C ILE A 260 -2.86 0.23 25.06
N THR A 261 -2.61 -0.20 26.30
CA THR A 261 -3.13 -1.48 26.81
C THR A 261 -4.65 -1.56 26.72
N SER A 262 -5.33 -0.45 27.04
CA SER A 262 -6.78 -0.38 27.01
C SER A 262 -7.39 -0.33 25.60
N THR A 263 -6.61 0.00 24.56
CA THR A 263 -7.07 0.02 23.16
C THR A 263 -6.67 -1.22 22.37
N ILE A 264 -5.76 -2.06 22.87
CA ILE A 264 -5.29 -3.28 22.19
C ILE A 264 -6.42 -4.15 21.64
N SER A 265 -7.48 -4.40 22.43
CA SER A 265 -8.60 -5.25 21.99
C SER A 265 -9.28 -4.69 20.74
N ARG A 266 -9.47 -3.37 20.67
CA ARG A 266 -10.03 -2.70 19.49
C ARG A 266 -9.09 -2.80 18.31
N THR A 267 -7.80 -2.51 18.50
CA THR A 267 -6.79 -2.58 17.44
C THR A 267 -6.70 -4.01 16.89
N ILE A 268 -6.62 -5.04 17.74
CA ILE A 268 -6.60 -6.44 17.28
C ILE A 268 -7.85 -6.81 16.47
N ILE A 269 -9.04 -6.41 16.90
CA ILE A 269 -10.29 -6.77 16.20
C ILE A 269 -10.41 -6.04 14.86
N THR A 270 -10.10 -4.74 14.83
CA THR A 270 -10.25 -3.92 13.61
C THR A 270 -9.16 -4.20 12.59
N HIS A 271 -7.92 -4.39 13.03
CA HIS A 271 -6.79 -4.74 12.16
C HIS A 271 -6.80 -6.20 11.78
N GLY A 272 -7.15 -7.10 12.71
CA GLY A 272 -7.26 -8.53 12.42
C GLY A 272 -8.34 -8.84 11.39
N SER A 273 -9.50 -8.16 11.46
CA SER A 273 -10.58 -8.37 10.48
C SER A 273 -10.24 -7.80 9.10
N THR A 274 -9.66 -6.61 9.03
CA THR A 274 -9.20 -6.01 7.76
C THR A 274 -8.03 -6.79 7.17
N LEU A 275 -7.06 -7.19 7.98
CA LEU A 275 -5.95 -8.03 7.53
C LEU A 275 -6.45 -9.37 7.02
N MET A 276 -7.44 -10.01 7.67
CA MET A 276 -8.02 -11.26 7.16
C MET A 276 -8.62 -11.09 5.75
N MET A 277 -9.34 -9.98 5.52
CA MET A 277 -9.85 -9.64 4.19
C MET A 277 -8.71 -9.43 3.17
N VAL A 278 -7.69 -8.65 3.55
CA VAL A 278 -6.53 -8.36 2.70
C VAL A 278 -5.74 -9.62 2.39
N MET A 279 -5.57 -10.54 3.34
CA MET A 279 -4.90 -11.83 3.11
C MET A 279 -5.68 -12.69 2.13
N SER A 280 -7.01 -12.71 2.21
CA SER A 280 -7.84 -13.39 1.20
C SER A 280 -7.60 -12.80 -0.20
N MET A 281 -7.58 -11.47 -0.30
CA MET A 281 -7.27 -10.77 -1.54
C MET A 281 -5.84 -11.06 -2.03
N LEU A 282 -4.87 -11.22 -1.13
CA LEU A 282 -3.49 -11.54 -1.48
C LEU A 282 -3.35 -12.95 -2.07
N PHE A 283 -4.03 -13.94 -1.48
CA PHE A 283 -3.95 -15.34 -1.91
C PHE A 283 -4.88 -15.68 -3.10
N PHE A 284 -6.03 -15.01 -3.21
CA PHE A 284 -7.07 -15.35 -4.19
C PHE A 284 -7.41 -14.23 -5.17
N GLY A 285 -6.91 -13.00 -4.98
CA GLY A 285 -7.34 -11.82 -5.74
C GLY A 285 -6.73 -11.67 -7.13
N GLY A 286 -5.79 -12.52 -7.54
CA GLY A 286 -5.18 -12.42 -8.85
C GLY A 286 -4.17 -11.26 -8.95
N TYR A 287 -3.68 -11.00 -10.17
CA TYR A 287 -2.52 -10.14 -10.42
C TYR A 287 -2.81 -8.70 -10.08
N ALA A 288 -3.94 -8.21 -10.61
CA ALA A 288 -4.35 -6.82 -10.48
C ALA A 288 -4.46 -6.39 -9.01
N LEU A 289 -4.71 -7.34 -8.11
CA LEU A 289 -4.92 -7.12 -6.69
C LEU A 289 -3.74 -7.55 -5.81
N HIS A 290 -2.74 -8.24 -6.35
CA HIS A 290 -1.65 -8.81 -5.56
C HIS A 290 -0.82 -7.72 -4.87
N TYR A 291 -0.24 -6.79 -5.65
CA TYR A 291 0.54 -5.69 -5.09
C TYR A 291 -0.32 -4.68 -4.32
N PHE A 292 -1.58 -4.52 -4.70
CA PHE A 292 -2.57 -3.76 -3.93
C PHE A 292 -2.73 -4.34 -2.51
N ALA A 293 -2.91 -5.66 -2.41
CA ALA A 293 -3.07 -6.36 -1.14
C ALA A 293 -1.77 -6.35 -0.32
N ILE A 294 -0.60 -6.49 -0.95
CA ILE A 294 0.70 -6.35 -0.26
C ILE A 294 0.83 -4.95 0.36
N ALA A 295 0.53 -3.89 -0.41
CA ALA A 295 0.61 -2.52 0.08
C ALA A 295 -0.31 -2.28 1.28
N LEU A 296 -1.56 -2.77 1.22
CA LEU A 296 -2.48 -2.73 2.36
C LEU A 296 -1.96 -3.54 3.56
N ALA A 297 -1.45 -4.75 3.35
CA ALA A 297 -0.98 -5.61 4.42
C ALA A 297 0.21 -4.99 5.16
N ILE A 298 1.21 -4.48 4.43
CA ILE A 298 2.35 -3.76 4.99
C ILE A 298 1.85 -2.53 5.74
N GLY A 299 0.98 -1.74 5.10
CA GLY A 299 0.44 -0.53 5.67
C GLY A 299 -0.33 -0.73 6.97
N ILE A 300 -1.18 -1.75 7.04
CA ILE A 300 -1.92 -2.12 8.26
C ILE A 300 -0.95 -2.53 9.36
N CYS A 301 -0.02 -3.45 9.07
CA CYS A 301 0.94 -3.95 10.06
C CYS A 301 1.84 -2.84 10.63
N PHE A 302 2.42 -2.01 9.76
CA PHE A 302 3.28 -0.91 10.18
C PHE A 302 2.49 0.28 10.74
N GLY A 303 1.26 0.50 10.31
CA GLY A 303 0.39 1.55 10.85
C GLY A 303 0.01 1.31 12.32
N ILE A 304 -0.26 0.06 12.72
CA ILE A 304 -0.44 -0.29 14.14
C ILE A 304 0.83 0.05 14.93
N TYR A 305 1.97 -0.39 14.41
CA TYR A 305 3.24 -0.19 15.08
C TYR A 305 3.59 1.29 15.22
N SER A 306 3.44 2.07 14.16
CA SER A 306 3.74 3.50 14.11
C SER A 306 2.80 4.32 14.99
N SER A 307 1.50 4.09 14.92
CA SER A 307 0.52 4.79 15.76
C SER A 307 0.73 4.56 17.25
N VAL A 308 1.19 3.36 17.65
CA VAL A 308 1.47 3.02 19.04
C VAL A 308 2.82 3.54 19.51
N PHE A 309 3.89 3.28 18.75
CA PHE A 309 5.26 3.50 19.23
C PHE A 309 5.85 4.82 18.71
N VAL A 310 5.72 5.11 17.41
CA VAL A 310 6.28 6.32 16.80
C VAL A 310 5.48 7.55 17.24
N ALA A 311 4.16 7.52 17.09
CA ALA A 311 3.30 8.66 17.40
C ALA A 311 3.38 9.03 18.90
N ALA A 312 3.31 8.03 19.79
CA ALA A 312 3.44 8.26 21.23
C ALA A 312 4.84 8.77 21.61
N ALA A 313 5.90 8.26 20.98
CA ALA A 313 7.25 8.73 21.23
C ALA A 313 7.49 10.16 20.77
N VAL A 314 7.02 10.52 19.57
CA VAL A 314 7.12 11.90 19.07
C VAL A 314 6.32 12.83 19.98
N ALA A 315 5.12 12.42 20.43
CA ALA A 315 4.34 13.21 21.40
C ALA A 315 5.10 13.43 22.73
N MET A 316 5.78 12.40 23.25
CA MET A 316 6.62 12.56 24.45
C MET A 316 7.82 13.47 24.19
N TRP A 317 8.48 13.35 23.03
CA TRP A 317 9.64 14.16 22.69
C TRP A 317 9.30 15.64 22.52
N LEU A 318 8.10 15.93 22.00
CA LEU A 318 7.51 17.28 21.96
C LEU A 318 7.09 17.81 23.34
N GLY A 319 7.31 17.03 24.41
CA GLY A 319 7.06 17.43 25.78
C GLY A 319 5.59 17.64 26.06
N VAL A 320 4.74 16.70 25.63
CA VAL A 320 3.32 16.69 26.01
C VAL A 320 3.21 16.62 27.54
N LYS A 321 2.61 17.65 28.11
CA LYS A 321 2.28 17.74 29.53
C LYS A 321 0.78 17.69 29.73
N ARG A 322 0.39 17.32 30.94
CA ARG A 322 -1.01 17.35 31.37
C ARG A 322 -1.60 18.77 31.29
N GLU A 323 -0.79 19.79 31.56
CA GLU A 323 -1.15 21.21 31.45
C GLU A 323 -1.57 21.61 30.04
N ASP A 324 -0.97 21.01 29.00
CA ASP A 324 -1.33 21.28 27.60
C ASP A 324 -2.75 20.77 27.25
N LEU A 325 -3.36 19.95 28.11
CA LEU A 325 -4.61 19.25 27.84
C LEU A 325 -5.76 19.68 28.76
N ILE A 326 -5.47 20.51 29.76
CA ILE A 326 -6.43 21.03 30.73
C ILE A 326 -6.44 22.55 30.57
N LYS A 327 -7.56 23.11 30.11
CA LYS A 327 -7.75 24.57 30.13
C LYS A 327 -7.54 25.06 31.57
N PRO A 328 -6.73 26.10 31.81
CA PRO A 328 -6.54 26.63 33.15
C PRO A 328 -7.92 27.00 33.73
N VAL A 329 -8.19 26.55 34.95
CA VAL A 329 -9.38 26.98 35.69
C VAL A 329 -9.21 28.48 35.86
N LYS A 330 -10.07 29.27 35.20
CA LYS A 330 -10.14 30.71 35.42
C LYS A 330 -10.46 30.89 36.91
N GLU A 331 -9.55 31.48 37.67
CA GLU A 331 -9.84 31.87 39.05
C GLU A 331 -11.13 32.71 39.02
N LYS A 332 -12.13 32.30 39.82
CA LYS A 332 -13.25 33.19 40.11
C LYS A 332 -12.65 34.34 40.90
N ASP A 333 -12.80 35.54 40.38
CA ASP A 333 -12.47 36.75 41.09
C ASP A 333 -13.37 36.82 42.33
N ASP A 334 -12.80 36.61 43.52
CA ASP A 334 -13.50 36.63 44.81
C ASP A 334 -13.87 38.06 45.27
N THR A 335 -13.92 39.02 44.34
CA THR A 335 -14.25 40.43 44.63
C THR A 335 -15.59 40.93 44.09
N ASP A 336 -16.37 40.11 43.37
CA ASP A 336 -17.68 40.53 42.87
C ASP A 336 -18.82 39.92 43.72
N GLY A 337 -19.13 40.57 44.85
CA GLY A 337 -20.34 40.22 45.61
C GLY A 337 -20.41 40.63 47.08
N ALA A 338 -19.37 41.23 47.67
CA ALA A 338 -19.52 41.93 48.94
C ALA A 338 -20.09 43.34 48.68
N VAL A 339 -21.41 43.42 48.48
CA VAL A 339 -22.13 44.68 48.52
C VAL A 339 -22.94 44.69 49.81
N VAL A 340 -22.60 45.66 50.67
CA VAL A 340 -23.16 45.95 52.00
C VAL A 340 -24.66 46.23 51.95
#